data_AF-A0A838WL15-F1
#
_entry.id   AF-A0A838WL15-F1
#
_cell.length_a   1.000
_cell.length_b   1.000
_cell.length_c   1.000
_cell.angle_alpha   90.00
_cell.angle_beta   90.00
_cell.angle_gamma   90.00
#
_symmetry.space_group_name_H-M   'P 1'
#
loop_
_entity.id
_entity.type
_entity.pdbx_description
1 polymer ?
#
loop_
_entity_poly.entity_id
_entity_poly.type
_entity_poly.pdbx_seq_one_letter_code
_entity_poly.pdbx_strand_id
1 'polypeptide(L)'
;MNRRGHYAIPEMGIELGILYDNQKPPTPWLRWWDNKGDLLLTGNERAEQAEVIAIRERLAKEQEREAKEQERQQKEKLAAYLRSLGIDPEKI
;
A
#
# COMPACT_ATOMS: atom_id res chain seq x y z
N MET A 1 8.14 27.54 19.83
CA MET A 1 7.69 27.40 18.43
C MET A 1 8.92 27.05 17.60
N ASN A 2 8.88 25.98 16.82
CA ASN A 2 10.02 25.53 16.00
C ASN A 2 10.14 26.36 14.71
N ARG A 3 11.16 26.08 13.88
CA ARG A 3 11.38 26.76 12.59
C ARG A 3 10.22 26.63 11.60
N ARG A 4 9.28 25.70 11.82
CA ARG A 4 8.08 25.45 11.00
C ARG A 4 6.84 26.18 11.51
N GLY A 5 6.93 26.91 12.62
CA GLY A 5 5.75 27.51 13.24
C GLY A 5 4.90 26.51 14.04
N HIS A 6 5.44 25.33 14.36
CA HIS A 6 4.76 24.33 15.19
C HIS A 6 5.23 24.43 16.65
N TYR A 7 4.39 23.98 17.56
CA TYR A 7 4.69 23.85 18.98
C TYR A 7 5.09 22.40 19.28
N ALA A 8 6.39 22.17 19.49
CA ALA A 8 6.88 20.84 19.82
C ALA A 8 6.46 20.42 21.24
N ILE A 9 6.03 19.17 21.39
CA ILE A 9 5.74 18.49 22.66
C ILE A 9 6.70 17.30 22.74
N PRO A 10 7.94 17.51 23.24
CA PRO A 10 9.01 16.52 23.18
C PRO A 10 8.69 15.24 23.95
N GLU A 11 7.93 15.35 25.03
CA GLU A 11 7.53 14.22 25.89
C GLU A 11 6.73 13.16 25.14
N MET A 12 5.98 13.56 24.12
CA MET A 12 5.22 12.65 23.26
C MET A 12 5.85 12.45 21.87
N GLY A 13 6.95 13.13 21.56
CA GLY A 13 7.60 13.07 20.25
C GLY A 13 6.75 13.67 19.11
N ILE A 14 5.82 14.57 19.44
CA ILE A 14 4.88 15.19 18.50
C ILE A 14 5.03 16.71 18.47
N GLU A 15 4.48 17.35 17.47
CA GLU A 15 4.38 18.79 17.32
C GLU A 15 2.94 19.21 16.99
N LEU A 16 2.56 20.42 17.40
CA LEU A 16 1.23 20.98 17.18
C LEU A 16 1.34 22.16 16.22
N GLY A 17 0.73 22.04 15.04
CA GLY A 17 0.79 23.03 13.96
C GLY A 17 -0.58 23.48 13.50
N ILE A 18 -0.61 24.56 12.71
CA ILE A 18 -1.84 25.03 12.05
C ILE A 18 -1.82 24.53 10.61
N LEU A 19 -2.89 23.84 10.22
CA LEU A 19 -3.15 23.44 8.84
C LEU A 19 -4.25 24.34 8.27
N TYR A 20 -4.01 24.92 7.11
CA TYR A 20 -5.02 25.67 6.37
C TYR A 20 -5.76 24.73 5.44
N ASP A 21 -7.10 24.79 5.45
CA ASP A 21 -7.89 24.10 4.44
C ASP A 21 -7.88 24.86 3.10
N ASN A 22 -8.44 24.23 2.07
CA ASN A 22 -8.53 24.80 0.73
C ASN A 22 -9.75 25.72 0.54
N GLN A 23 -10.42 26.14 1.62
CA GLN A 23 -11.57 27.04 1.52
C GLN A 23 -11.13 28.47 1.22
N LYS A 24 -12.09 29.31 0.80
CA LYS A 24 -11.88 30.75 0.58
C LYS A 24 -12.91 31.54 1.40
N PRO A 25 -12.52 32.15 2.52
CA PRO A 25 -11.16 32.20 3.09
C PRO A 25 -10.72 30.85 3.68
N PRO A 26 -9.39 30.59 3.76
CA PRO A 26 -8.88 29.36 4.36
C PRO A 26 -9.14 29.37 5.87
N THR A 27 -9.67 28.27 6.39
CA THR A 27 -9.91 28.11 7.83
C THR A 27 -8.68 27.46 8.48
N PRO A 28 -8.12 28.06 9.56
CA PRO A 28 -7.01 27.46 10.29
C PRO A 28 -7.51 26.34 11.21
N TRP A 29 -6.98 25.14 11.03
CA TRP A 29 -7.24 23.97 11.87
C TRP A 29 -6.01 23.59 12.68
N LEU A 30 -6.22 23.29 13.97
CA LEU A 30 -5.16 22.77 14.81
C LEU A 30 -4.93 21.27 14.51
N ARG A 31 -3.68 20.91 14.22
CA ARG A 31 -3.30 19.56 13.84
C ARG A 31 -1.98 19.12 14.47
N TRP A 32 -1.88 17.81 14.69
CA TRP A 32 -0.70 17.16 15.25
C TRP A 32 0.22 16.71 14.10
N TRP A 33 1.51 16.87 14.30
CA TRP A 33 2.60 16.51 13.40
C TRP A 33 3.59 15.67 14.18
N ASP A 34 4.36 14.83 13.51
CA ASP A 34 5.46 14.12 14.14
C ASP A 34 6.72 15.03 14.24
N ASN A 35 7.76 14.52 14.87
CA ASN A 35 9.04 15.23 14.98
C ASN A 35 9.75 15.45 13.62
N LYS A 36 9.45 14.64 12.60
CA LYS A 36 9.98 14.77 11.24
C LYS A 36 9.27 15.88 10.46
N GLY A 37 8.07 16.25 10.87
CA GLY A 37 7.21 17.20 10.17
C GLY A 37 6.22 16.54 9.22
N ASP A 38 5.88 15.27 9.46
CA ASP A 38 4.78 14.57 8.80
C ASP A 38 3.50 14.72 9.63
N LEU A 39 2.37 14.98 8.96
CA LEU A 39 1.09 15.14 9.63
C LEU A 39 0.71 13.81 10.31
N LEU A 40 0.44 13.84 11.62
CA LEU A 40 -0.01 12.66 12.34
C LEU A 40 -1.44 12.37 11.93
N LEU A 41 -1.59 11.34 11.10
CA LEU A 41 -2.87 10.78 10.74
C LEU A 41 -3.66 10.43 12.02
N THR A 42 -4.91 10.87 12.03
CA THR A 42 -5.87 10.50 13.07
C THR A 42 -6.04 8.98 13.13
N GLY A 43 -6.55 8.45 14.24
CA GLY A 43 -6.78 6.99 14.37
C GLY A 43 -7.62 6.41 13.21
N ASN A 44 -8.52 7.23 12.64
CA ASN A 44 -9.35 6.86 11.50
C ASN A 44 -8.54 6.76 10.20
N GLU A 45 -7.69 7.75 9.91
CA GLU A 45 -6.83 7.75 8.71
C GLU A 45 -5.80 6.62 8.75
N ARG A 46 -5.35 6.20 9.94
CA ARG A 46 -4.52 4.98 10.12
C ARG A 46 -5.28 3.70 9.79
N ALA A 47 -6.57 3.62 10.14
CA ALA A 47 -7.39 2.46 9.83
C ALA A 47 -7.60 2.35 8.31
N GLU A 48 -7.91 3.46 7.64
CA GLU A 48 -8.07 3.50 6.17
C GLU A 48 -6.78 3.11 5.44
N GLN A 49 -5.61 3.58 5.91
CA GLN A 49 -4.33 3.14 5.34
C GLN A 49 -4.08 1.64 5.54
N ALA A 50 -4.38 1.10 6.71
CA ALA A 50 -4.22 -0.32 6.98
C ALA A 50 -5.14 -1.17 6.09
N GLU A 51 -6.37 -0.72 5.85
CA GLU A 51 -7.30 -1.36 4.91
C GLU A 51 -6.77 -1.32 3.47
N VAL A 52 -6.26 -0.19 3.01
CA VAL A 52 -5.67 -0.06 1.66
C VAL A 52 -4.47 -1.00 1.50
N ILE A 53 -3.60 -1.10 2.52
CA ILE A 53 -2.46 -2.02 2.50
C ILE A 53 -2.94 -3.48 2.47
N ALA A 54 -3.92 -3.84 3.29
CA ALA A 54 -4.47 -5.20 3.34
C ALA A 54 -5.13 -5.60 2.02
N ILE A 55 -5.86 -4.68 1.37
CA ILE A 55 -6.46 -4.91 0.05
C ILE A 55 -5.37 -5.12 -1.00
N ARG A 56 -4.33 -4.28 -1.00
CA ARG A 56 -3.21 -4.40 -1.95
C ARG A 56 -2.46 -5.72 -1.80
N GLU A 57 -2.23 -6.17 -0.57
CA GLU A 57 -1.57 -7.45 -0.30
C GLU A 57 -2.41 -8.64 -0.79
N ARG A 58 -3.74 -8.60 -0.56
CA ARG A 58 -4.65 -9.63 -1.08
C ARG A 58 -4.64 -9.68 -2.61
N LEU A 59 -4.69 -8.52 -3.26
CA LEU A 59 -4.68 -8.43 -4.72
C LEU A 59 -3.37 -8.98 -5.31
N ALA A 60 -2.22 -8.65 -4.71
CA ALA A 60 -0.92 -9.17 -5.15
C ALA A 60 -0.85 -10.69 -5.03
N LYS A 61 -1.38 -11.25 -3.93
CA LYS A 61 -1.42 -12.70 -3.70
C LYS A 61 -2.37 -13.43 -4.67
N GLU A 62 -3.47 -12.80 -5.05
CA GLU A 62 -4.40 -13.35 -6.04
C GLU A 62 -3.77 -13.37 -7.44
N GLN A 63 -3.14 -12.27 -7.86
CA GLN A 63 -2.42 -12.23 -9.13
C GLN A 63 -1.31 -13.27 -9.23
N GLU A 64 -0.54 -13.49 -8.16
CA GLU A 64 0.51 -14.51 -8.16
C GLU A 64 -0.08 -15.92 -8.34
N ARG A 65 -1.23 -16.21 -7.73
CA ARG A 65 -1.93 -17.48 -7.89
C ARG A 65 -2.42 -17.67 -9.32
N GLU A 66 -3.07 -16.65 -9.88
CA GLU A 66 -3.54 -16.69 -11.27
C GLU A 66 -2.39 -16.90 -12.26
N ALA A 67 -1.28 -16.18 -12.08
CA ALA A 67 -0.10 -16.35 -12.93
C ALA A 67 0.46 -17.78 -12.87
N LYS A 68 0.55 -18.35 -11.66
CA LYS A 68 1.01 -19.73 -11.45
C LYS A 68 0.06 -20.76 -12.05
N GLU A 69 -1.25 -20.51 -11.97
CA GLU A 69 -2.26 -21.39 -12.55
C GLU A 69 -2.23 -21.33 -14.09
N GLN A 70 -2.09 -20.14 -14.67
CA GLN A 70 -1.91 -19.97 -16.11
C GLN A 70 -0.64 -20.68 -16.61
N GLU A 71 0.48 -20.55 -15.90
CA GLU A 71 1.71 -21.25 -16.26
C GLU A 71 1.53 -22.77 -16.24
N ARG A 72 0.84 -23.30 -15.22
CA ARG A 72 0.52 -24.73 -15.14
C ARG A 72 -0.36 -25.18 -16.29
N GLN A 73 -1.43 -24.43 -16.60
CA GLN A 73 -2.31 -24.75 -17.72
C GLN A 73 -1.58 -24.71 -19.06
N GLN A 74 -0.69 -23.73 -19.27
CA GLN A 74 0.11 -23.65 -20.49
C GLN A 74 1.08 -24.84 -20.61
N LYS A 75 1.78 -25.20 -19.52
CA LYS A 75 2.65 -26.38 -19.46
C LYS A 75 1.89 -27.66 -19.73
N GLU A 76 0.70 -27.81 -19.14
CA GLU A 76 -0.14 -29.00 -19.33
C GLU A 76 -0.66 -29.10 -20.77
N LYS A 77 -1.13 -27.99 -21.36
CA LYS A 77 -1.53 -27.95 -22.78
C LYS A 77 -0.37 -28.27 -23.71
N LEU A 78 0.81 -27.73 -23.44
CA LEU A 78 2.01 -28.00 -24.22
C LEU A 78 2.42 -29.48 -24.10
N ALA A 79 2.42 -30.04 -22.89
CA ALA A 79 2.71 -31.46 -22.67
C ALA A 79 1.70 -32.37 -23.36
N ALA A 80 0.40 -32.04 -23.31
CA ALA A 80 -0.64 -32.76 -24.03
C ALA A 80 -0.45 -32.69 -25.55
N TYR A 81 -0.08 -31.52 -26.08
CA TYR A 81 0.22 -31.34 -27.50
C TYR A 81 1.43 -32.16 -27.95
N LEU A 82 2.54 -32.13 -27.18
CA LEU A 82 3.73 -32.94 -27.45
C LEU A 82 3.42 -34.45 -27.42
N ARG A 83 2.63 -34.91 -26.44
CA ARG A 83 2.16 -36.31 -26.38
C ARG A 83 1.32 -36.70 -27.61
N SER A 84 0.48 -35.80 -28.11
CA SER A 84 -0.33 -36.06 -29.31
C SER A 84 0.52 -36.23 -30.59
N LEU A 85 1.70 -35.64 -30.61
CA LEU A 85 2.70 -35.77 -31.68
C LEU A 85 3.63 -36.99 -31.49
N GLY A 86 3.43 -37.79 -30.44
CA GLY A 86 4.25 -38.97 -30.13
C GLY A 86 5.60 -38.65 -29.49
N ILE A 87 5.80 -37.41 -29.02
CA ILE A 87 7.03 -36.97 -28.33
C ILE A 87 6.76 -36.97 -26.82
N ASP A 88 7.65 -37.60 -26.05
CA ASP A 88 7.50 -37.71 -24.60
C ASP A 88 8.03 -36.44 -23.90
N PRO A 89 7.17 -35.57 -23.35
CA PRO A 89 7.57 -34.25 -22.84
C PRO A 89 8.42 -34.30 -21.56
N GLU A 90 8.59 -35.46 -20.93
CA GLU A 90 9.44 -35.67 -19.73
C GLU A 90 10.89 -36.08 -20.07
N LYS A 91 11.21 -36.29 -21.35
CA LYS A 91 12.55 -36.72 -21.81
C LYS A 91 13.37 -35.63 -22.51
N ILE A 92 12.94 -34.37 -22.45
CA ILE A 92 13.64 -33.19 -22.99
C ILE A 92 14.28 -32.39 -21.84
#